data_AF-A0A961ERP4-F1
#
_entry.id   AF-A0A961ERP4-F1
#
_cell.length_a   1.000
_cell.length_b   1.000
_cell.length_c   1.000
_cell.angle_alpha   90.00
_cell.angle_beta   90.00
_cell.angle_gamma   90.00
#
_symmetry.space_group_name_H-M   'P 1'
#
loop_
_entity.id
_entity.type
_entity.pdbx_description
1 polymer ?
#
loop_
_entity_poly.entity_id
_entity_poly.type
_entity_poly.pdbx_seq_one_letter_code
_entity_poly.pdbx_strand_id
1 'polypeptide(L)'
;GEPFVRRVPVALWILLVSLIALGAFLFLDLKEKKDPLAWDLDLDTIRFEDMAFEKQSSFKGDRFYASFEKDGKKYRYRASTAVPNLFAEFEQFKIQGLYLFDAEIKKQFPEDPFADSEKTKCMELVPSSENAFKVCASTEERNGKVFVVANRPQNQGEAYLVQSYLFDRLKQDKVTFLEKRVFLYPTATSTEEMNITLMAPMDVEKATVLKRKYPEKLHLLRKEKEQDEKKLVYWASENGQEIPAQLSNPLDSVLRQFQIQFFSFEYDFDPAQMWEKATPILEATLVAAEDGDPVKTFHVEVRRPEQELEFQGKKLLLMQSSELDGVQVLDLETVTRTAGYVEGIYATEISQGNSNAPAQQ
;
A
#
# COMPACT_ATOMS: atom_id res chain seq x y z
N GLY A 1 -59.97 -40.27 43.60
CA GLY A 1 -58.53 -40.56 43.51
C GLY A 1 -57.90 -39.43 42.76
N GLU A 2 -57.01 -38.68 43.40
CA GLU A 2 -56.31 -37.56 42.75
C GLU A 2 -55.33 -38.09 41.68
N PRO A 3 -55.16 -37.39 40.54
CA PRO A 3 -54.23 -37.81 39.50
C PRO A 3 -52.79 -37.52 39.92
N PHE A 4 -51.94 -38.54 39.81
CA PHE A 4 -50.52 -38.50 40.09
C PHE A 4 -49.79 -37.70 38.99
N VAL A 5 -49.59 -36.41 39.20
CA VAL A 5 -48.77 -35.58 38.31
C VAL A 5 -47.30 -35.90 38.57
N ARG A 6 -46.69 -36.75 37.73
CA ARG A 6 -45.24 -36.97 37.72
C ARG A 6 -44.54 -35.63 37.44
N ARG A 7 -43.99 -35.02 38.47
CA ARG A 7 -43.13 -33.83 38.35
C ARG A 7 -41.84 -34.25 37.66
N VAL A 8 -41.72 -33.91 36.38
CA VAL A 8 -40.44 -33.96 35.67
C VAL A 8 -39.50 -32.98 36.39
N PRO A 9 -38.33 -33.44 36.89
CA PRO A 9 -37.43 -32.57 37.63
C PRO A 9 -36.95 -31.43 36.71
N VAL A 10 -36.93 -30.20 37.24
CA VAL A 10 -36.56 -28.97 36.52
C VAL A 10 -35.20 -29.11 35.82
N ALA A 11 -34.29 -29.90 36.39
CA ALA A 11 -33.00 -30.22 35.78
C ALA A 11 -33.12 -30.91 34.41
N LEU A 12 -34.12 -31.78 34.22
CA LEU A 12 -34.36 -32.45 32.93
C LEU A 12 -34.88 -31.46 31.88
N TRP A 13 -35.69 -30.48 32.29
CA TRP A 13 -36.16 -29.40 31.42
C TRP A 13 -35.02 -28.48 31.00
N ILE A 14 -34.13 -28.10 31.92
CA ILE A 14 -32.95 -27.29 31.61
C ILE A 14 -32.04 -28.04 30.63
N LEU A 15 -31.81 -29.34 30.85
CA LEU A 15 -30.93 -30.13 29.99
C LEU A 15 -31.50 -30.30 28.57
N LEU A 16 -32.83 -30.48 28.44
CA LEU A 16 -33.53 -30.53 27.15
C LEU A 16 -33.48 -29.18 26.42
N VAL A 17 -33.72 -28.07 27.12
CA VAL A 17 -33.65 -26.72 26.53
C VAL A 17 -32.23 -26.40 26.08
N SER A 18 -31.22 -26.75 26.88
CA SER A 18 -29.81 -26.57 26.52
C SER A 18 -29.39 -27.44 25.33
N LEU A 19 -29.89 -28.67 25.22
CA LEU A 19 -29.64 -29.54 24.05
C LEU A 19 -30.32 -29.02 22.78
N ILE A 20 -31.54 -28.46 22.89
CA ILE A 20 -32.23 -27.82 21.76
C ILE A 20 -31.51 -26.53 21.35
N ALA A 21 -31.01 -25.74 22.31
CA ALA A 21 -30.22 -24.54 22.04
C ALA A 21 -28.86 -24.88 21.40
N LEU A 22 -28.17 -25.92 21.87
CA LEU A 22 -26.91 -26.39 21.29
C LEU A 22 -27.13 -26.97 19.88
N GLY A 23 -28.23 -27.72 19.68
CA GLY A 23 -28.64 -28.19 18.36
C GLY A 23 -28.96 -27.03 17.41
N ALA A 24 -29.72 -26.03 17.86
CA ALA A 24 -29.99 -24.83 17.07
C ALA A 24 -28.71 -24.05 16.73
N PHE A 25 -27.72 -24.02 17.63
CA PHE A 25 -26.44 -23.36 17.39
C PHE A 25 -25.55 -24.13 16.40
N LEU A 26 -25.58 -25.47 16.41
CA LEU A 26 -24.84 -26.33 15.48
C LEU A 26 -25.49 -26.38 14.07
N PHE A 27 -26.79 -26.12 13.96
CA PHE A 27 -27.53 -26.05 12.68
C PHE A 27 -27.82 -24.62 12.20
N LEU A 28 -27.46 -23.60 12.98
CA LEU A 28 -27.32 -22.22 12.50
C LEU A 28 -26.04 -22.14 11.68
N ASP A 29 -26.15 -22.72 10.48
CA ASP A 29 -25.32 -22.41 9.33
C ASP A 29 -25.52 -20.90 9.10
N LEU A 30 -24.71 -20.08 9.77
CA LEU A 30 -24.58 -18.64 9.56
C LEU A 30 -24.01 -18.47 8.15
N LYS A 31 -24.84 -18.76 7.15
CA LYS A 31 -24.62 -18.33 5.79
C LYS A 31 -24.55 -16.83 5.88
N GLU A 32 -23.33 -16.31 5.77
CA GLU A 32 -23.04 -14.91 5.56
C GLU A 32 -24.13 -14.36 4.64
N LYS A 33 -24.94 -13.41 5.14
CA LYS A 33 -25.84 -12.68 4.27
C LYS A 33 -24.93 -11.92 3.31
N LYS A 34 -24.77 -12.44 2.09
CA LYS A 34 -24.14 -11.68 1.02
C LYS A 34 -24.99 -10.44 0.82
N ASP A 35 -24.41 -9.28 1.10
CA ASP A 35 -25.03 -8.00 0.77
C ASP A 35 -25.41 -8.02 -0.72
N PRO A 36 -26.52 -7.38 -1.10
CA PRO A 36 -26.88 -7.28 -2.51
C PRO A 36 -25.79 -6.51 -3.26
N LEU A 37 -25.26 -7.12 -4.32
CA LEU A 37 -24.36 -6.50 -5.28
C LEU A 37 -25.18 -5.94 -6.43
N ALA A 38 -24.88 -4.72 -6.87
CA ALA A 38 -25.47 -4.13 -8.08
C ALA A 38 -24.98 -4.88 -9.33
N TRP A 39 -23.71 -5.22 -9.36
CA TRP A 39 -23.08 -6.02 -10.40
C TRP A 39 -21.83 -6.70 -9.85
N ASP A 40 -21.40 -7.72 -10.59
CA ASP A 40 -20.16 -8.45 -10.39
C ASP A 40 -19.44 -8.40 -11.74
N LEU A 41 -18.40 -7.56 -11.82
CA LEU A 41 -17.67 -7.27 -13.05
C LEU A 41 -16.20 -7.61 -12.88
N ASP A 42 -15.55 -7.98 -13.97
CA ASP A 42 -14.11 -7.99 -14.09
C ASP A 42 -13.71 -6.73 -14.85
N LEU A 43 -12.98 -5.81 -14.21
CA LEU A 43 -12.63 -4.51 -14.79
C LEU A 43 -11.21 -4.52 -15.34
N ASP A 44 -11.05 -4.10 -16.60
CA ASP A 44 -9.74 -3.82 -17.18
C ASP A 44 -9.27 -2.39 -16.87
N THR A 45 -10.21 -1.44 -16.82
CA THR A 45 -9.88 -0.02 -16.62
C THR A 45 -10.99 0.72 -15.87
N ILE A 46 -10.61 1.66 -15.01
CA ILE A 46 -11.47 2.68 -14.40
C ILE A 46 -10.93 4.05 -14.85
N ARG A 47 -11.72 4.85 -15.55
CA ARG A 47 -11.34 6.19 -15.97
C ARG A 47 -12.07 7.22 -15.13
N PHE A 48 -11.33 8.19 -14.61
CA PHE A 48 -11.84 9.26 -13.77
C PHE A 48 -11.06 10.54 -14.10
N GLU A 49 -11.79 11.60 -14.45
CA GLU A 49 -11.20 12.86 -14.94
C GLU A 49 -10.21 12.61 -16.09
N ASP A 50 -8.96 13.07 -15.98
CA ASP A 50 -7.88 12.87 -16.94
C ASP A 50 -7.00 11.65 -16.62
N MET A 51 -7.40 10.84 -15.63
CA MET A 51 -6.70 9.62 -15.24
C MET A 51 -7.43 8.36 -15.71
N ALA A 52 -6.65 7.34 -16.04
CA ALA A 52 -7.08 5.98 -16.26
C ALA A 52 -6.31 5.04 -15.33
N PHE A 53 -7.03 4.28 -14.53
CA PHE A 53 -6.49 3.21 -13.71
C PHE A 53 -6.66 1.89 -14.46
N GLU A 54 -5.58 1.18 -14.72
CA GLU A 54 -5.55 -0.04 -15.54
C GLU A 54 -5.18 -1.26 -14.69
N LYS A 55 -5.87 -2.37 -14.89
CA LYS A 55 -5.52 -3.68 -14.33
C LYS A 55 -4.94 -4.56 -15.43
N GLN A 56 -3.77 -5.13 -15.18
CA GLN A 56 -3.10 -6.07 -16.06
C GLN A 56 -2.94 -7.41 -15.34
N SER A 57 -3.83 -8.34 -15.66
CA SER A 57 -3.79 -9.68 -15.10
C SER A 57 -2.70 -10.55 -15.73
N SER A 58 -2.02 -11.33 -14.90
CA SER A 58 -0.96 -12.26 -15.32
C SER A 58 -0.99 -13.54 -14.48
N PHE A 59 -0.27 -14.58 -14.90
CA PHE A 59 -0.14 -15.81 -14.09
C PHE A 59 0.54 -15.57 -12.73
N LYS A 60 1.25 -14.45 -12.56
CA LYS A 60 1.89 -14.04 -11.30
C LYS A 60 0.97 -13.15 -10.44
N GLY A 61 -0.27 -12.95 -10.84
CA GLY A 61 -1.23 -12.04 -10.22
C GLY A 61 -1.41 -10.73 -11.00
N ASP A 62 -2.26 -9.87 -10.46
CA ASP A 62 -2.66 -8.60 -11.07
C ASP A 62 -1.64 -7.49 -10.80
N ARG A 63 -1.44 -6.64 -11.81
CA ARG A 63 -0.66 -5.41 -11.71
C ARG A 63 -1.52 -4.22 -12.06
N PHE A 64 -1.42 -3.17 -11.27
CA PHE A 64 -2.21 -1.97 -11.44
C PHE A 64 -1.34 -0.81 -11.92
N TYR A 65 -1.86 -0.02 -12.86
CA TYR A 65 -1.21 1.17 -13.39
C TYR A 65 -2.16 2.36 -13.33
N ALA A 66 -1.59 3.55 -13.23
CA ALA A 66 -2.28 4.81 -13.45
C ALA A 66 -1.64 5.47 -14.68
N SER A 67 -2.46 5.81 -15.66
CA SER A 67 -2.08 6.52 -16.87
C SER A 67 -2.86 7.81 -17.02
N PHE A 68 -2.22 8.82 -17.60
CA PHE A 68 -2.81 10.12 -17.86
C PHE A 68 -2.04 10.80 -18.99
N GLU A 69 -2.63 11.86 -19.56
CA GLU A 69 -2.00 12.66 -20.59
C GLU A 69 -1.73 14.07 -20.05
N LYS A 70 -0.51 14.55 -20.23
CA LYS A 70 -0.11 15.92 -19.87
C LYS A 70 0.77 16.48 -20.98
N ASP A 71 0.45 17.68 -21.45
CA ASP A 71 1.20 18.37 -22.51
C ASP A 71 1.41 17.52 -23.79
N GLY A 72 0.40 16.71 -24.16
CA GLY A 72 0.44 15.79 -25.31
C GLY A 72 1.33 14.56 -25.13
N LYS A 73 1.93 14.37 -23.95
CA LYS A 73 2.69 13.17 -23.58
C LYS A 73 1.82 12.26 -22.71
N LYS A 74 1.82 10.97 -23.05
CA LYS A 74 1.17 9.94 -22.26
C LYS A 74 2.13 9.40 -21.22
N TYR A 75 1.67 9.41 -19.99
CA TYR A 75 2.39 8.88 -18.84
C TYR A 75 1.67 7.64 -18.34
N ARG A 76 2.43 6.63 -17.93
CA ARG A 76 1.92 5.39 -17.36
C ARG A 76 2.86 4.92 -16.27
N TYR A 77 2.36 4.86 -15.04
CA TYR A 77 3.13 4.47 -13.87
C TYR A 77 2.42 3.33 -13.16
N ARG A 78 3.16 2.39 -12.57
CA ARG A 78 2.55 1.46 -11.61
C ARG A 78 1.86 2.23 -10.49
N ALA A 79 0.61 1.86 -10.23
CA ALA A 79 -0.26 2.57 -9.32
C ALA A 79 0.03 2.25 -7.84
N SER A 80 -0.42 3.13 -6.95
CA SER A 80 -0.33 2.94 -5.50
C SER A 80 -1.25 1.80 -5.01
N THR A 81 -1.11 1.41 -3.74
CA THR A 81 -1.99 0.40 -3.10
C THR A 81 -3.45 0.84 -2.98
N ALA A 82 -3.75 2.12 -3.21
CA ALA A 82 -5.12 2.60 -3.22
C ALA A 82 -5.90 2.09 -4.44
N VAL A 83 -5.24 1.93 -5.60
CA VAL A 83 -5.90 1.55 -6.86
C VAL A 83 -6.46 0.12 -6.85
N PRO A 84 -5.75 -0.91 -6.36
CA PRO A 84 -6.34 -2.25 -6.20
C PRO A 84 -7.65 -2.25 -5.41
N ASN A 85 -7.74 -1.43 -4.36
CA ASN A 85 -8.97 -1.32 -3.56
C ASN A 85 -10.11 -0.65 -4.34
N LEU A 86 -9.78 0.31 -5.21
CA LEU A 86 -10.76 0.92 -6.12
C LEU A 86 -11.36 -0.14 -7.04
N PHE A 87 -10.53 -0.99 -7.66
CA PHE A 87 -11.00 -2.10 -8.49
C PHE A 87 -11.93 -3.03 -7.71
N ALA A 88 -11.49 -3.54 -6.56
CA ALA A 88 -12.30 -4.44 -5.74
C ALA A 88 -13.68 -3.86 -5.36
N GLU A 89 -13.73 -2.55 -5.07
CA GLU A 89 -14.95 -1.84 -4.70
C GLU A 89 -15.95 -1.68 -5.86
N PHE A 90 -15.47 -1.46 -7.08
CA PHE A 90 -16.32 -1.27 -8.27
C PHE A 90 -16.64 -2.57 -9.01
N GLU A 91 -15.77 -3.58 -8.90
CA GLU A 91 -16.02 -4.94 -9.37
C GLU A 91 -17.13 -5.60 -8.56
N GLN A 92 -17.08 -5.45 -7.23
CA GLN A 92 -18.11 -5.94 -6.30
C GLN A 92 -18.94 -4.78 -5.74
N PHE A 93 -19.64 -4.07 -6.62
CA PHE A 93 -20.33 -2.83 -6.25
C PHE A 93 -21.52 -3.09 -5.30
N LYS A 94 -21.30 -2.88 -3.99
CA LYS A 94 -22.28 -3.17 -2.93
C LYS A 94 -23.36 -2.09 -2.85
N ILE A 95 -24.63 -2.50 -2.93
CA ILE A 95 -25.77 -1.58 -2.80
C ILE A 95 -26.37 -1.60 -1.40
N GLN A 96 -26.77 -0.42 -0.92
CA GLN A 96 -27.52 -0.24 0.32
C GLN A 96 -29.02 -0.12 0.05
N GLY A 97 -29.41 0.21 -1.19
CA GLY A 97 -30.80 0.27 -1.64
C GLY A 97 -30.89 0.44 -3.15
N LEU A 98 -32.02 0.03 -3.72
CA LEU A 98 -32.35 0.14 -5.13
C LEU A 98 -33.66 0.92 -5.27
N TYR A 99 -33.67 1.93 -6.14
CA TYR A 99 -34.79 2.84 -6.33
C TYR A 99 -35.06 3.06 -7.83
N LEU A 100 -36.30 3.44 -8.15
CA LEU A 100 -36.63 3.94 -9.48
C LEU A 100 -36.04 5.35 -9.64
N PHE A 101 -35.44 5.62 -10.80
CA PHE A 101 -34.93 6.94 -11.14
C PHE A 101 -36.09 7.88 -11.56
N ASP A 102 -36.87 8.28 -10.58
CA ASP A 102 -38.09 9.07 -10.71
C ASP A 102 -37.85 10.57 -10.52
N ALA A 103 -38.93 11.36 -10.51
CA ALA A 103 -38.86 12.82 -10.40
C ALA A 103 -38.25 13.33 -9.09
N GLU A 104 -38.25 12.54 -8.01
CA GLU A 104 -37.64 12.95 -6.74
C GLU A 104 -36.14 12.74 -6.78
N ILE A 105 -35.69 11.57 -7.23
CA ILE A 105 -34.26 11.27 -7.34
C ILE A 105 -33.61 12.11 -8.44
N LYS A 106 -34.30 12.34 -9.58
CA LYS A 106 -33.82 13.19 -10.67
C LYS A 106 -33.43 14.60 -10.23
N LYS A 107 -34.06 15.15 -9.19
CA LYS A 107 -33.72 16.50 -8.66
C LYS A 107 -32.30 16.58 -8.09
N GLN A 108 -31.72 15.44 -7.71
CA GLN A 108 -30.36 15.35 -7.17
C GLN A 108 -29.29 15.30 -8.25
N PHE A 109 -29.68 15.16 -9.51
CA PHE A 109 -28.79 15.10 -10.66
C PHE A 109 -29.00 16.32 -11.57
N PRO A 110 -28.01 16.69 -12.38
CA PRO A 110 -28.21 17.59 -13.51
C PRO A 110 -29.23 17.03 -14.53
N GLU A 111 -29.69 17.86 -15.47
CA GLU A 111 -30.64 17.43 -16.51
C GLU A 111 -30.14 16.22 -17.31
N ASP A 112 -28.85 16.20 -17.62
CA ASP A 112 -28.13 15.01 -18.08
C ASP A 112 -27.29 14.45 -16.90
N PRO A 113 -27.73 13.35 -16.26
CA PRO A 113 -27.04 12.76 -15.10
C PRO A 113 -25.60 12.31 -15.37
N PHE A 114 -25.22 12.15 -16.65
CA PHE A 114 -23.92 11.64 -17.07
C PHE A 114 -22.98 12.72 -17.64
N ALA A 115 -23.42 13.98 -17.60
CA ALA A 115 -22.58 15.12 -17.90
C ALA A 115 -21.68 15.48 -16.71
N ASP A 116 -20.48 15.98 -17.01
CA ASP A 116 -19.56 16.49 -16.00
C ASP A 116 -20.18 17.74 -15.35
N SER A 117 -20.37 17.72 -14.04
CA SER A 117 -20.97 18.82 -13.30
C SER A 117 -20.51 18.84 -11.85
N GLU A 118 -20.58 19.99 -11.18
CA GLU A 118 -20.30 20.07 -9.72
C GLU A 118 -21.30 19.27 -8.87
N LYS A 119 -22.44 18.87 -9.46
CA LYS A 119 -23.49 18.08 -8.80
C LYS A 119 -23.24 16.58 -8.89
N THR A 120 -22.34 16.13 -9.75
CA THR A 120 -22.12 14.72 -10.04
C THR A 120 -20.64 14.37 -10.06
N LYS A 121 -20.30 13.18 -9.56
CA LYS A 121 -18.98 12.58 -9.76
C LYS A 121 -19.13 11.38 -10.66
N CYS A 122 -18.58 11.47 -11.85
CA CYS A 122 -18.68 10.44 -12.87
C CYS A 122 -17.36 9.71 -13.06
N MET A 123 -17.45 8.42 -13.32
CA MET A 123 -16.34 7.59 -13.79
C MET A 123 -16.81 6.70 -14.93
N GLU A 124 -15.89 6.31 -15.79
CA GLU A 124 -16.14 5.30 -16.82
C GLU A 124 -15.49 3.99 -16.39
N LEU A 125 -16.31 2.95 -16.26
CA LEU A 125 -15.88 1.59 -16.02
C LEU A 125 -15.72 0.89 -17.37
N VAL A 126 -14.62 0.18 -17.54
CA VAL A 126 -14.31 -0.61 -18.74
C VAL A 126 -14.17 -2.07 -18.31
N PRO A 127 -15.26 -2.85 -18.35
CA PRO A 127 -15.21 -4.27 -18.04
C PRO A 127 -14.54 -5.07 -19.15
N SER A 128 -13.94 -6.21 -18.80
CA SER A 128 -13.31 -7.12 -19.78
C SER A 128 -14.35 -7.87 -20.63
N SER A 129 -15.60 -7.97 -20.16
CA SER A 129 -16.66 -8.80 -20.74
C SER A 129 -17.72 -8.04 -21.53
N GLU A 130 -17.74 -6.70 -21.45
CA GLU A 130 -18.78 -5.87 -22.07
C GLU A 130 -18.26 -4.46 -22.41
N ASN A 131 -19.12 -3.66 -23.04
CA ASN A 131 -18.78 -2.29 -23.42
C ASN A 131 -18.61 -1.39 -22.19
N ALA A 132 -17.73 -0.40 -22.32
CA ALA A 132 -17.54 0.63 -21.31
C ALA A 132 -18.84 1.38 -21.00
N PHE A 133 -19.03 1.75 -19.74
CA PHE A 133 -20.19 2.50 -19.27
C PHE A 133 -19.79 3.47 -18.15
N LYS A 134 -20.52 4.57 -18.04
CA LYS A 134 -20.38 5.58 -17.00
C LYS A 134 -21.23 5.27 -15.78
N VAL A 135 -20.65 5.52 -14.61
CA VAL A 135 -21.30 5.50 -13.30
C VAL A 135 -21.15 6.89 -12.69
N CYS A 136 -22.26 7.50 -12.30
CA CYS A 136 -22.28 8.85 -11.74
C CYS A 136 -22.99 8.88 -10.38
N ALA A 137 -22.32 9.45 -9.38
CA ALA A 137 -22.85 9.66 -8.04
C ALA A 137 -23.28 11.12 -7.84
N SER A 138 -24.38 11.35 -7.12
CA SER A 138 -24.74 12.68 -6.62
C SER A 138 -23.68 13.16 -5.62
N THR A 139 -23.40 14.48 -5.61
CA THR A 139 -22.55 15.07 -4.57
C THR A 139 -23.31 15.36 -3.27
N GLU A 140 -24.65 15.37 -3.30
CA GLU A 140 -25.49 15.50 -2.11
C GLU A 140 -25.45 14.19 -1.30
N GLU A 141 -24.89 14.25 -0.10
CA GLU A 141 -24.77 13.12 0.83
C GLU A 141 -25.96 13.07 1.80
N ARG A 142 -26.41 11.84 2.11
CA ARG A 142 -27.43 11.54 3.12
C ARG A 142 -26.93 10.46 4.08
N ASN A 143 -26.52 10.87 5.28
CA ASN A 143 -26.04 9.96 6.33
C ASN A 143 -24.94 9.00 5.85
N GLY A 144 -23.89 9.51 5.20
CA GLY A 144 -22.82 8.69 4.66
C GLY A 144 -23.13 8.04 3.30
N LYS A 145 -24.30 8.28 2.69
CA LYS A 145 -24.74 7.63 1.46
C LYS A 145 -25.01 8.62 0.32
N VAL A 146 -24.86 8.15 -0.91
CA VAL A 146 -25.14 8.92 -2.14
C VAL A 146 -25.95 8.09 -3.11
N PHE A 147 -26.74 8.76 -3.96
CA PHE A 147 -27.41 8.09 -5.08
C PHE A 147 -26.45 7.96 -6.26
N VAL A 148 -26.52 6.82 -6.94
CA VAL A 148 -25.67 6.48 -8.08
C VAL A 148 -26.52 5.97 -9.22
N VAL A 149 -26.22 6.43 -10.43
CA VAL A 149 -26.84 5.96 -11.67
C VAL A 149 -25.76 5.45 -12.62
N ALA A 150 -26.11 4.47 -13.46
CA ALA A 150 -25.22 3.91 -14.47
C ALA A 150 -25.89 3.98 -15.85
N ASN A 151 -25.14 4.36 -16.90
CA ASN A 151 -25.66 4.39 -18.27
C ASN A 151 -25.50 3.02 -18.98
N ARG A 152 -25.70 1.93 -18.22
CA ARG A 152 -25.64 0.56 -18.70
C ARG A 152 -27.06 0.08 -19.02
N PRO A 153 -27.33 -0.59 -20.17
CA PRO A 153 -28.70 -0.96 -20.58
C PRO A 153 -29.51 -1.73 -19.53
N GLN A 154 -28.85 -2.62 -18.77
CA GLN A 154 -29.49 -3.41 -17.72
C GLN A 154 -29.94 -2.58 -16.51
N ASN A 155 -29.44 -1.36 -16.38
CA ASN A 155 -29.62 -0.47 -15.23
C ASN A 155 -30.47 0.76 -15.59
N GLN A 156 -31.09 0.76 -16.76
CA GLN A 156 -31.86 1.90 -17.25
C GLN A 156 -33.05 2.19 -16.33
N GLY A 157 -33.12 3.42 -15.82
CA GLY A 157 -34.20 3.85 -14.92
C GLY A 157 -34.01 3.42 -13.47
N GLU A 158 -32.84 2.91 -13.10
CA GLU A 158 -32.48 2.54 -11.73
C GLU A 158 -31.56 3.60 -11.10
N ALA A 159 -31.71 3.77 -9.78
CA ALA A 159 -30.79 4.53 -8.95
C ALA A 159 -30.40 3.69 -7.72
N TYR A 160 -29.11 3.57 -7.48
CA TYR A 160 -28.55 2.83 -6.34
C TYR A 160 -28.23 3.78 -5.21
N LEU A 161 -28.56 3.40 -3.99
CA LEU A 161 -28.04 4.07 -2.80
C LEU A 161 -26.81 3.31 -2.34
N VAL A 162 -25.66 3.98 -2.25
CA VAL A 162 -24.38 3.38 -1.86
C VAL A 162 -23.64 4.26 -0.86
N GLN A 163 -22.54 3.76 -0.31
CA GLN A 163 -21.71 4.53 0.62
C GLN A 163 -20.93 5.62 -0.14
N SER A 164 -20.97 6.84 0.39
CA SER A 164 -20.29 8.03 -0.16
C SER A 164 -18.77 7.86 -0.28
N TYR A 165 -18.14 7.15 0.67
CA TYR A 165 -16.69 6.97 0.71
C TYR A 165 -16.11 6.37 -0.56
N LEU A 166 -16.89 5.53 -1.28
CA LEU A 166 -16.48 4.92 -2.54
C LEU A 166 -16.08 5.97 -3.58
N PHE A 167 -16.82 7.09 -3.61
CA PHE A 167 -16.59 8.20 -4.54
C PHE A 167 -15.78 9.34 -3.92
N ASP A 168 -15.59 9.37 -2.60
CA ASP A 168 -14.75 10.38 -1.95
C ASP A 168 -13.27 10.11 -2.08
N ARG A 169 -12.86 8.84 -2.24
CA ARG A 169 -11.46 8.51 -2.55
C ARG A 169 -10.97 9.21 -3.81
N LEU A 170 -11.84 9.35 -4.80
CA LEU A 170 -11.55 10.03 -6.07
C LEU A 170 -11.30 11.54 -5.93
N LYS A 171 -11.63 12.15 -4.78
CA LYS A 171 -11.30 13.55 -4.49
C LYS A 171 -9.83 13.75 -4.10
N GLN A 172 -9.06 12.68 -3.91
CA GLN A 172 -7.65 12.76 -3.53
C GLN A 172 -6.81 13.30 -4.68
N ASP A 173 -5.67 13.91 -4.34
CA ASP A 173 -4.70 14.38 -5.34
C ASP A 173 -4.23 13.20 -6.21
N LYS A 174 -3.97 13.46 -7.49
CA LYS A 174 -3.43 12.49 -8.45
C LYS A 174 -2.19 11.80 -7.91
N VAL A 175 -1.33 12.57 -7.23
CA VAL A 175 -0.11 12.10 -6.57
C VAL A 175 -0.40 10.95 -5.59
N THR A 176 -1.56 10.94 -4.91
CA THR A 176 -1.96 9.87 -4.00
C THR A 176 -2.17 8.53 -4.71
N PHE A 177 -2.63 8.55 -5.96
CA PHE A 177 -2.78 7.34 -6.77
C PHE A 177 -1.49 6.89 -7.44
N LEU A 178 -0.49 7.78 -7.49
CA LEU A 178 0.83 7.54 -8.06
C LEU A 178 1.87 7.15 -6.99
N GLU A 179 1.61 7.41 -5.69
CA GLU A 179 2.56 7.16 -4.59
C GLU A 179 3.06 5.72 -4.61
N LYS A 180 4.37 5.55 -4.84
CA LYS A 180 4.99 4.24 -4.94
C LYS A 180 6.17 4.14 -3.99
N ARG A 181 6.07 3.18 -3.08
CA ARG A 181 7.16 2.72 -2.23
C ARG A 181 7.92 1.60 -2.95
N VAL A 182 9.24 1.64 -2.89
CA VAL A 182 10.11 0.61 -3.46
C VAL A 182 9.95 -0.71 -2.71
N PHE A 183 9.82 -0.63 -1.38
CA PHE A 183 9.67 -1.77 -0.50
C PHE A 183 8.21 -1.90 -0.06
N LEU A 184 7.44 -2.65 -0.83
CA LEU A 184 6.04 -2.94 -0.55
C LEU A 184 5.78 -4.44 -0.73
N TYR A 185 5.47 -5.10 0.38
CA TYR A 185 5.19 -6.53 0.46
C TYR A 185 3.95 -6.81 1.32
N PRO A 186 3.34 -8.01 1.23
CA PRO A 186 2.11 -8.36 1.95
C PRO A 186 2.19 -8.18 3.46
N THR A 187 1.07 -7.87 4.11
CA THR A 187 1.01 -7.64 5.57
C THR A 187 1.43 -8.84 6.41
N ALA A 188 1.30 -10.06 5.88
CA ALA A 188 1.75 -11.29 6.54
C ALA A 188 3.28 -11.48 6.51
N THR A 189 4.02 -10.63 5.78
CA THR A 189 5.47 -10.72 5.64
C THR A 189 6.20 -9.62 6.40
N SER A 190 7.46 -9.88 6.74
CA SER A 190 8.33 -8.97 7.48
C SER A 190 9.75 -8.99 6.93
N THR A 191 10.49 -7.89 7.06
CA THR A 191 11.93 -7.87 6.72
C THR A 191 12.67 -8.86 7.63
N GLU A 192 13.36 -9.84 7.03
CA GLU A 192 14.24 -10.78 7.73
C GLU A 192 15.72 -10.45 7.53
N GLU A 193 16.06 -9.85 6.41
CA GLU A 193 17.45 -9.54 6.07
C GLU A 193 17.54 -8.16 5.44
N MET A 194 18.55 -7.39 5.86
CA MET A 194 18.89 -6.10 5.29
C MET A 194 20.36 -6.07 4.90
N ASN A 195 20.64 -5.82 3.63
CA ASN A 195 21.97 -5.57 3.11
C ASN A 195 22.03 -4.14 2.59
N ILE A 196 22.94 -3.33 3.10
CA ILE A 196 23.08 -1.92 2.72
C ILE A 196 24.55 -1.67 2.39
N THR A 197 24.81 -1.13 1.21
CA THR A 197 26.15 -0.73 0.79
C THR A 197 26.17 0.77 0.54
N LEU A 198 26.96 1.51 1.32
CA LEU A 198 27.29 2.90 1.03
C LEU A 198 28.50 2.90 0.07
N MET A 199 28.32 3.43 -1.13
CA MET A 199 29.32 3.37 -2.21
C MET A 199 30.24 4.58 -2.25
N ALA A 200 29.78 5.71 -1.72
CA ALA A 200 30.49 6.98 -1.71
C ALA A 200 30.11 7.80 -0.47
N PRO A 201 30.95 8.76 -0.06
CA PRO A 201 30.58 9.69 1.00
C PRO A 201 29.35 10.51 0.60
N MET A 202 28.39 10.54 1.50
CA MET A 202 27.32 11.52 1.46
C MET A 202 27.94 12.86 1.86
N ASP A 203 27.71 13.95 1.10
CA ASP A 203 28.09 15.30 1.53
C ASP A 203 27.17 15.73 2.67
N VAL A 204 27.31 15.07 3.81
CA VAL A 204 26.66 15.44 5.04
C VAL A 204 27.61 16.40 5.70
N GLU A 205 27.32 17.70 5.62
CA GLU A 205 28.05 18.76 6.35
C GLU A 205 28.15 18.50 7.87
N LYS A 206 27.47 17.45 8.38
CA LYS A 206 27.41 17.01 9.76
C LYS A 206 27.92 15.59 10.03
N ALA A 207 28.53 14.89 9.05
CA ALA A 207 29.18 13.60 9.30
C ALA A 207 30.52 13.80 10.01
N THR A 208 30.45 14.18 11.28
CA THR A 208 31.55 14.04 12.21
C THR A 208 31.77 12.55 12.45
N VAL A 209 33.00 12.09 12.23
CA VAL A 209 33.58 10.83 12.74
C VAL A 209 33.40 9.59 11.83
N LEU A 210 34.18 9.53 10.75
CA LEU A 210 35.28 8.56 10.55
C LEU A 210 35.80 8.66 9.10
N LYS A 211 37.12 8.73 8.92
CA LYS A 211 37.76 8.52 7.61
C LYS A 211 37.60 7.05 7.19
N ARG A 212 36.41 6.63 6.78
CA ARG A 212 36.16 5.25 6.36
C ARG A 212 36.51 5.04 4.89
N LYS A 213 36.81 3.79 4.55
CA LYS A 213 37.03 3.35 3.17
C LYS A 213 35.69 2.92 2.60
N TYR A 214 35.27 3.57 1.52
CA TYR A 214 34.13 3.14 0.71
C TYR A 214 34.59 2.06 -0.29
N PRO A 215 33.73 1.09 -0.67
CA PRO A 215 32.36 0.92 -0.20
C PRO A 215 32.28 0.33 1.22
N GLU A 216 31.23 0.70 1.94
CA GLU A 216 30.93 0.25 3.31
C GLU A 216 29.66 -0.61 3.31
N LYS A 217 29.73 -1.83 3.85
CA LYS A 217 28.68 -2.87 3.72
C LYS A 217 28.12 -3.32 5.07
N LEU A 218 26.87 -2.98 5.34
CA LEU A 218 26.13 -3.39 6.53
C LEU A 218 25.18 -4.52 6.16
N HIS A 219 25.32 -5.66 6.82
CA HIS A 219 24.41 -6.79 6.68
C HIS A 219 23.82 -7.14 8.05
N LEU A 220 22.50 -7.04 8.14
CA LEU A 220 21.71 -7.32 9.34
C LEU A 220 20.72 -8.45 9.09
N LEU A 221 20.69 -9.39 10.03
CA LEU A 221 19.78 -10.52 10.08
C LEU A 221 18.83 -10.33 11.25
N ARG A 222 17.54 -10.48 10.99
CA ARG A 222 16.53 -10.54 12.05
C ARG A 222 16.69 -11.86 12.80
N LYS A 223 16.61 -11.79 14.13
CA LYS A 223 16.69 -12.93 15.02
C LYS A 223 15.62 -12.83 16.10
N GLU A 224 15.30 -13.98 16.68
CA GLU A 224 14.45 -14.09 17.86
C GLU A 224 15.30 -14.48 19.07
N LYS A 225 14.99 -13.92 20.23
CA LYS A 225 15.47 -14.40 21.52
C LYS A 225 14.29 -14.52 22.49
N GLU A 226 14.38 -15.50 23.39
CA GLU A 226 13.44 -15.62 24.50
C GLU A 226 13.94 -14.77 25.66
N GLN A 227 13.08 -13.86 26.13
CA GLN A 227 13.32 -13.05 27.31
C GLN A 227 12.01 -12.87 28.07
N ASP A 228 11.99 -13.21 29.36
CA ASP A 228 10.81 -13.09 30.24
C ASP A 228 9.54 -13.75 29.65
N GLU A 229 9.69 -14.98 29.15
CA GLU A 229 8.62 -15.78 28.50
C GLU A 229 8.03 -15.14 27.23
N LYS A 230 8.68 -14.09 26.71
CA LYS A 230 8.30 -13.43 25.45
C LYS A 230 9.37 -13.68 24.39
N LYS A 231 8.91 -13.93 23.17
CA LYS A 231 9.77 -13.86 21.98
C LYS A 231 10.00 -12.40 21.63
N LEU A 232 11.25 -11.96 21.74
CA LEU A 232 11.69 -10.64 21.30
C LEU A 232 12.42 -10.77 19.98
N VAL A 233 12.03 -9.91 19.04
CA VAL A 233 12.68 -9.74 17.75
C VAL A 233 13.78 -8.70 17.89
N TYR A 234 14.96 -9.00 17.37
CA TYR A 234 16.08 -8.05 17.31
C TYR A 234 16.85 -8.21 16.00
N TRP A 235 17.68 -7.21 15.69
CA TRP A 235 18.58 -7.23 14.54
C TRP A 235 19.98 -7.60 15.00
N ALA A 236 20.64 -8.48 14.27
CA ALA A 236 22.02 -8.89 14.52
C ALA A 236 22.89 -8.68 13.29
N SER A 237 24.15 -8.31 13.46
CA SER A 237 25.11 -8.31 12.35
C SER A 237 25.53 -9.72 11.95
N GLU A 238 26.27 -9.86 10.85
CA GLU A 238 26.82 -11.15 10.38
C GLU A 238 27.61 -11.89 11.47
N ASN A 239 28.30 -11.15 12.34
CA ASN A 239 29.08 -11.69 13.44
C ASN A 239 28.21 -12.14 14.64
N GLY A 240 26.88 -12.00 14.53
CA GLY A 240 25.91 -12.35 15.57
C GLY A 240 25.72 -11.29 16.66
N GLN A 241 26.32 -10.11 16.51
CA GLN A 241 26.21 -9.03 17.48
C GLN A 241 24.84 -8.34 17.38
N GLU A 242 24.12 -8.25 18.49
CA GLU A 242 22.84 -7.54 18.56
C GLU A 242 23.03 -6.02 18.35
N ILE A 243 22.24 -5.47 17.43
CA ILE A 243 22.23 -4.05 17.11
C ILE A 243 21.16 -3.33 17.94
N PRO A 244 21.49 -2.20 18.60
CA PRO A 244 20.53 -1.45 19.39
C PRO A 244 19.26 -1.08 18.61
N ALA A 245 18.10 -1.32 19.22
CA ALA A 245 16.80 -1.06 18.61
C ALA A 245 16.60 0.42 18.20
N GLN A 246 17.28 1.37 18.87
CA GLN A 246 17.24 2.79 18.52
C GLN A 246 17.90 3.12 17.19
N LEU A 247 18.70 2.21 16.64
CA LEU A 247 19.36 2.37 15.34
C LEU A 247 18.73 1.46 14.29
N SER A 248 18.52 0.19 14.61
CA SER A 248 18.05 -0.82 13.65
C SER A 248 16.58 -0.65 13.26
N ASN A 249 15.69 -0.33 14.20
CA ASN A 249 14.25 -0.15 13.87
C ASN A 249 14.01 1.10 13.02
N PRO A 250 14.62 2.27 13.31
CA PRO A 250 14.52 3.41 12.42
C PRO A 250 15.16 3.18 11.04
N LEU A 251 16.23 2.38 10.97
CA LEU A 251 16.86 2.01 9.70
C LEU A 251 15.91 1.20 8.80
N ASP A 252 15.31 0.12 9.32
CA ASP A 252 14.29 -0.64 8.58
C ASP A 252 13.12 0.28 8.16
N SER A 253 12.67 1.15 9.07
CA SER A 253 11.58 2.09 8.80
C SER A 253 11.92 3.10 7.69
N VAL A 254 13.12 3.69 7.69
CA VAL A 254 13.52 4.68 6.67
C VAL A 254 13.74 4.02 5.31
N LEU A 255 14.27 2.79 5.27
CA LEU A 255 14.39 2.02 4.02
C LEU A 255 13.00 1.77 3.44
N ARG A 256 12.03 1.37 4.25
CA ARG A 256 10.62 1.20 3.81
C ARG A 256 9.95 2.52 3.36
N GLN A 257 10.51 3.67 3.71
CA GLN A 257 10.07 4.99 3.23
C GLN A 257 10.71 5.39 1.89
N PHE A 258 11.55 4.55 1.27
CA PHE A 258 12.06 4.81 -0.08
C PHE A 258 10.87 4.83 -1.03
N GLN A 259 10.45 6.04 -1.38
CA GLN A 259 9.24 6.30 -2.14
C GLN A 259 9.51 7.38 -3.18
N ILE A 260 8.79 7.30 -4.29
CA ILE A 260 8.79 8.36 -5.29
C ILE A 260 8.01 9.53 -4.69
N GLN A 261 8.71 10.60 -4.34
CA GLN A 261 8.07 11.85 -3.89
C GLN A 261 7.75 12.79 -5.04
N PHE A 262 8.52 12.71 -6.13
CA PHE A 262 8.39 13.57 -7.29
C PHE A 262 8.39 12.73 -8.56
N PHE A 263 7.52 13.06 -9.50
CA PHE A 263 7.31 12.27 -10.71
C PHE A 263 7.89 12.96 -11.94
N SER A 264 8.26 12.18 -12.96
CA SER A 264 8.96 12.69 -14.16
C SER A 264 8.19 13.69 -15.02
N PHE A 265 6.90 13.93 -14.73
CA PHE A 265 6.10 14.98 -15.38
C PHE A 265 6.09 16.31 -14.61
N GLU A 266 6.68 16.35 -13.41
CA GLU A 266 6.73 17.54 -12.56
C GLU A 266 7.92 18.43 -12.85
N TYR A 267 8.93 17.91 -13.55
CA TYR A 267 10.19 18.59 -13.81
C TYR A 267 10.67 18.43 -15.27
N ASP A 268 11.50 19.37 -15.71
CA ASP A 268 11.93 19.49 -17.12
C ASP A 268 13.06 18.54 -17.53
N PHE A 269 13.62 17.78 -16.58
CA PHE A 269 14.74 16.88 -16.82
C PHE A 269 14.30 15.42 -17.03
N ASP A 270 15.11 14.64 -17.74
CA ASP A 270 14.89 13.21 -17.99
C ASP A 270 15.76 12.36 -17.03
N PRO A 271 15.17 11.73 -15.99
CA PRO A 271 15.93 10.96 -15.00
C PRO A 271 16.71 9.80 -15.62
N ALA A 272 16.20 9.22 -16.71
CA ALA A 272 16.84 8.08 -17.36
C ALA A 272 18.17 8.49 -18.01
N GLN A 273 18.23 9.66 -18.65
CA GLN A 273 19.47 10.18 -19.23
C GLN A 273 20.48 10.57 -18.14
N MET A 274 20.00 11.14 -17.04
CA MET A 274 20.87 11.54 -15.93
C MET A 274 21.48 10.34 -15.21
N TRP A 275 20.77 9.21 -15.17
CA TRP A 275 21.21 7.97 -14.53
C TRP A 275 22.51 7.40 -15.12
N GLU A 276 22.69 7.52 -16.44
CA GLU A 276 23.84 6.95 -17.15
C GLU A 276 25.17 7.56 -16.70
N LYS A 277 25.15 8.81 -16.23
CA LYS A 277 26.33 9.54 -15.75
C LYS A 277 26.37 9.68 -14.23
N ALA A 278 25.30 9.28 -13.54
CA ALA A 278 25.19 9.43 -12.11
C ALA A 278 26.14 8.49 -11.36
N THR A 279 26.68 8.96 -10.24
CA THR A 279 27.59 8.18 -9.40
C THR A 279 26.79 7.36 -8.38
N PRO A 280 27.01 6.04 -8.24
CA PRO A 280 26.36 5.25 -7.21
C PRO A 280 26.79 5.70 -5.82
N ILE A 281 25.82 5.85 -4.92
CA ILE A 281 26.06 6.29 -3.53
C ILE A 281 25.49 5.32 -2.50
N LEU A 282 24.40 4.60 -2.83
CA LEU A 282 23.79 3.63 -1.94
C LEU A 282 23.17 2.49 -2.75
N GLU A 283 23.37 1.26 -2.29
CA GLU A 283 22.61 0.08 -2.68
C GLU A 283 21.96 -0.50 -1.43
N ALA A 284 20.69 -0.90 -1.51
CA ALA A 284 20.03 -1.61 -0.43
C ALA A 284 19.22 -2.80 -0.96
N THR A 285 19.32 -3.93 -0.27
CA THR A 285 18.57 -5.15 -0.54
C THR A 285 17.84 -5.58 0.73
N LEU A 286 16.52 -5.74 0.65
CA LEU A 286 15.70 -6.26 1.74
C LEU A 286 15.09 -7.61 1.34
N VAL A 287 15.17 -8.59 2.23
CA VAL A 287 14.48 -9.88 2.06
C VAL A 287 13.27 -9.88 2.98
N ALA A 288 12.08 -10.00 2.39
CA ALA A 288 10.83 -10.22 3.12
C ALA A 288 10.54 -11.72 3.19
N ALA A 289 10.12 -12.20 4.37
CA ALA A 289 9.73 -13.59 4.60
C ALA A 289 8.36 -13.70 5.27
N GLU A 290 7.74 -14.85 5.12
CA GLU A 290 6.55 -15.32 5.85
C GLU A 290 6.98 -16.55 6.66
N ASP A 291 6.79 -16.53 7.98
CA ASP A 291 7.20 -17.61 8.88
C ASP A 291 8.67 -18.06 8.74
N GLY A 292 9.56 -17.15 8.33
CA GLY A 292 10.99 -17.39 8.14
C GLY A 292 11.38 -17.87 6.74
N ASP A 293 10.41 -18.15 5.87
CA ASP A 293 10.66 -18.54 4.48
C ASP A 293 10.71 -17.31 3.55
N PRO A 294 11.82 -17.07 2.82
CA PRO A 294 11.94 -15.91 1.92
C PRO A 294 10.84 -15.90 0.85
N VAL A 295 10.02 -14.85 0.85
CA VAL A 295 8.93 -14.66 -0.12
C VAL A 295 9.38 -13.73 -1.24
N LYS A 296 10.12 -12.66 -0.91
CA LYS A 296 10.49 -11.64 -1.89
C LYS A 296 11.78 -10.91 -1.51
N THR A 297 12.67 -10.76 -2.49
CA THR A 297 13.85 -9.90 -2.38
C THR A 297 13.62 -8.61 -3.15
N PHE A 298 13.84 -7.49 -2.49
CA PHE A 298 13.77 -6.15 -3.04
C PHE A 298 15.16 -5.58 -3.14
N HIS A 299 15.50 -4.99 -4.28
CA HIS A 299 16.78 -4.33 -4.47
C HIS A 299 16.54 -2.90 -4.96
N VAL A 300 17.28 -1.94 -4.40
CA VAL A 300 17.29 -0.54 -4.82
C VAL A 300 18.72 -0.05 -4.95
N GLU A 301 18.97 0.68 -6.02
CA GLU A 301 20.20 1.43 -6.24
C GLU A 301 19.84 2.93 -6.25
N VAL A 302 20.67 3.71 -5.58
CA VAL A 302 20.56 5.16 -5.52
C VAL A 302 21.85 5.79 -6.04
N ARG A 303 21.69 6.75 -6.94
CA ARG A 303 22.80 7.49 -7.56
C ARG A 303 22.66 8.98 -7.37
N ARG A 304 23.81 9.64 -7.23
CA ARG A 304 23.94 11.09 -7.28
C ARG A 304 24.10 11.54 -8.73
N PRO A 305 23.21 12.37 -9.28
CA PRO A 305 23.40 12.92 -10.61
C PRO A 305 24.65 13.82 -10.66
N GLU A 306 25.32 13.92 -11.82
CA GLU A 306 26.48 14.83 -12.00
C GLU A 306 26.07 16.30 -11.82
N GLN A 307 24.88 16.64 -12.30
CA GLN A 307 24.27 17.95 -12.13
C GLN A 307 23.31 17.88 -10.95
N GLU A 308 23.46 18.82 -10.02
CA GLU A 308 22.59 18.90 -8.85
C GLU A 308 21.14 19.07 -9.28
N LEU A 309 20.28 18.15 -8.82
CA LEU A 309 18.85 18.20 -9.03
C LEU A 309 18.18 18.85 -7.84
N GLU A 310 17.43 19.92 -8.09
CA GLU A 310 16.63 20.58 -7.08
C GLU A 310 15.21 20.78 -7.59
N PHE A 311 14.23 20.41 -6.78
CA PHE A 311 12.82 20.66 -7.07
C PHE A 311 12.12 21.13 -5.79
N GLN A 312 11.41 22.27 -5.88
CA GLN A 312 10.73 22.88 -4.74
C GLN A 312 11.64 23.07 -3.50
N GLY A 313 12.91 23.44 -3.71
CA GLY A 313 13.88 23.62 -2.62
C GLY A 313 14.45 22.33 -2.02
N LYS A 314 14.09 21.16 -2.56
CA LYS A 314 14.63 19.86 -2.12
C LYS A 314 15.64 19.33 -3.12
N LYS A 315 16.82 18.96 -2.63
CA LYS A 315 17.83 18.24 -3.41
C LYS A 315 17.35 16.81 -3.66
N LEU A 316 17.42 16.40 -4.92
CA LEU A 316 16.96 15.10 -5.39
C LEU A 316 18.13 14.22 -5.79
N LEU A 317 17.89 12.92 -5.66
CA LEU A 317 18.74 11.84 -6.10
C LEU A 317 17.97 10.97 -7.08
N LEU A 318 18.69 10.10 -7.80
CA LEU A 318 18.09 9.15 -8.72
C LEU A 318 17.99 7.77 -8.05
N MET A 319 16.90 7.06 -8.29
CA MET A 319 16.59 5.75 -7.74
C MET A 319 16.23 4.77 -8.86
N GLN A 320 16.75 3.55 -8.80
CA GLN A 320 16.31 2.45 -9.65
C GLN A 320 16.08 1.19 -8.83
N SER A 321 15.05 0.43 -9.18
CA SER A 321 14.73 -0.87 -8.59
C SER A 321 13.95 -1.70 -9.60
N SER A 322 14.03 -3.04 -9.50
CA SER A 322 13.19 -3.94 -10.29
C SER A 322 11.69 -3.77 -10.03
N GLU A 323 11.31 -3.16 -8.89
CA GLU A 323 9.92 -2.87 -8.59
C GLU A 323 9.44 -1.55 -9.21
N LEU A 324 10.36 -0.71 -9.69
CA LEU A 324 10.10 0.59 -10.32
C LEU A 324 10.04 0.47 -11.84
N ASP A 325 9.22 1.31 -12.47
CA ASP A 325 9.20 1.42 -13.93
C ASP A 325 10.24 2.49 -14.32
N GLY A 326 11.44 2.05 -14.65
CA GLY A 326 12.55 2.94 -14.99
C GLY A 326 13.18 3.66 -13.79
N VAL A 327 13.91 4.73 -14.09
CA VAL A 327 14.60 5.58 -13.09
C VAL A 327 13.62 6.60 -12.53
N GLN A 328 13.60 6.70 -11.21
CA GLN A 328 12.76 7.61 -10.45
C GLN A 328 13.62 8.55 -9.61
N VAL A 329 13.00 9.54 -8.97
CA VAL A 329 13.72 10.45 -8.07
C VAL A 329 13.29 10.23 -6.62
N LEU A 330 14.23 10.44 -5.71
CA LEU A 330 14.00 10.45 -4.27
C LEU A 330 14.66 11.66 -3.62
N ASP A 331 14.20 12.05 -2.44
CA ASP A 331 14.81 13.13 -1.69
C ASP A 331 16.16 12.71 -1.08
N LEU A 332 17.12 13.65 -1.06
CA LEU A 332 18.44 13.45 -0.46
C LEU A 332 18.38 13.15 1.04
N GLU A 333 17.38 13.69 1.75
CA GLU A 333 17.25 13.58 3.20
C GLU A 333 17.00 12.13 3.63
N THR A 334 16.20 11.39 2.88
CA THR A 334 15.93 9.96 3.11
C THR A 334 17.21 9.14 3.07
N VAL A 335 18.07 9.35 2.06
CA VAL A 335 19.38 8.67 1.96
C VAL A 335 20.35 9.13 3.04
N THR A 336 20.33 10.42 3.38
CA THR A 336 21.16 10.98 4.45
C THR A 336 20.83 10.36 5.80
N ARG A 337 19.54 10.17 6.11
CA ARG A 337 19.09 9.48 7.33
C ARG A 337 19.54 8.02 7.33
N THR A 338 19.39 7.31 6.21
CA THR A 338 19.89 5.93 6.08
C THR A 338 21.37 5.84 6.37
N ALA A 339 22.20 6.70 5.75
CA ALA A 339 23.64 6.73 5.99
C ALA A 339 23.98 7.00 7.47
N GLY A 340 23.30 7.96 8.11
CA GLY A 340 23.51 8.27 9.53
C GLY A 340 23.20 7.10 10.47
N TYR A 341 22.15 6.32 10.19
CA TYR A 341 21.87 5.10 10.97
C TYR A 341 22.92 4.01 10.74
N VAL A 342 23.35 3.80 9.50
CA VAL A 342 24.43 2.85 9.18
C VAL A 342 25.71 3.22 9.92
N GLU A 343 26.12 4.50 9.86
CA GLU A 343 27.30 5.02 10.57
C GLU A 343 27.20 4.79 12.08
N GLY A 344 26.03 5.07 12.68
CA GLY A 344 25.77 4.86 14.11
C GLY A 344 25.87 3.39 14.54
N ILE A 345 25.42 2.47 13.69
CA ILE A 345 25.52 1.02 13.95
C ILE A 345 26.98 0.60 14.05
N TYR A 346 27.79 0.96 13.06
CA TYR A 346 29.21 0.65 13.09
C TYR A 346 29.98 1.32 14.22
N ALA A 347 29.63 2.55 14.60
CA ALA A 347 30.24 3.19 15.76
C ALA A 347 30.00 2.36 17.04
N THR A 348 28.80 1.76 17.14
CA THR A 348 28.46 0.82 18.22
C THR A 348 29.28 -0.46 18.13
N GLU A 349 29.44 -1.04 16.94
CA GLU A 349 30.25 -2.26 16.76
C GLU A 349 31.73 -2.04 17.13
N ILE A 350 32.33 -0.92 16.72
CA ILE A 350 33.72 -0.56 17.04
C ILE A 350 33.91 -0.35 18.56
N SER A 351 32.99 0.36 19.20
CA SER A 351 33.08 0.62 20.64
C SER A 351 32.96 -0.67 21.46
N GLN A 352 32.11 -1.61 21.04
CA GLN A 352 31.96 -2.92 21.71
C GLN A 352 33.12 -3.88 21.40
N GLY A 353 33.71 -3.80 20.20
CA GLY A 353 34.91 -4.56 19.84
C GLY A 353 36.13 -4.21 20.70
N ASN A 354 36.27 -2.94 21.09
CA ASN A 354 37.36 -2.49 21.96
C ASN A 354 37.16 -2.85 23.44
N SER A 355 35.93 -3.13 23.89
CA SER A 355 35.66 -3.59 25.27
C SER A 355 35.90 -5.08 25.50
N ASN A 356 36.13 -5.88 24.45
CA ASN A 356 36.45 -7.31 24.54
C ASN A 356 37.96 -7.61 24.42
N ALA A 357 38.83 -6.59 24.46
CA ALA A 357 40.26 -6.82 24.59
C ALA A 357 40.54 -7.39 26.00
N PRO A 358 41.15 -8.59 26.13
CA PRO A 358 41.49 -9.11 27.45
C PRO A 358 42.44 -8.12 28.12
N ALA A 359 42.09 -7.72 29.35
CA ALA A 359 43.01 -7.00 30.22
C ALA A 359 44.27 -7.85 30.35
N GLN A 360 45.36 -7.42 29.70
CA GLN A 360 46.68 -7.98 29.93
C GLN A 360 47.07 -7.61 31.36
N GLN A 361 47.04 -8.60 32.25
CA GLN A 361 47.79 -8.61 33.51
C GLN A 361 48.98 -9.55 33.35
#